data_AF-A0A8B6BQ68-F1
#
_entry.id   AF-A0A8B6BQ68-F1
#
_cell.length_a   1.000
_cell.length_b   1.000
_cell.length_c   1.000
_cell.angle_alpha   90.00
_cell.angle_beta   90.00
_cell.angle_gamma   90.00
#
_symmetry.space_group_name_H-M   'P 1'
#
loop_
_entity.id
_entity.type
_entity.pdbx_description
1 polymer ?
#
loop_
_entity_poly.entity_id
_entity_poly.type
_entity_poly.pdbx_seq_one_letter_code
_entity_poly.pdbx_strand_id
1 'polypeptide(L)'
;MPTYGKLDSFDESEDWTQYVERMEHYFNANEIDEEDQKRDIFLSVCGKNTYKLIRDLLAPAKPGTKSLADLTKLVKDHRDPVPSEIIQRFKFNSRNKTQR
;
A
#
# COMPACT_ATOMS: atom_id res chain seq x y z
N MET A 1 14.80 -18.56 -10.55
CA MET A 1 15.67 -17.53 -9.93
C MET A 1 15.40 -16.23 -10.66
N PRO A 2 15.31 -15.07 -9.99
CA PRO A 2 15.05 -13.82 -10.68
C PRO A 2 16.23 -13.50 -11.61
N THR A 3 15.90 -13.21 -12.87
CA THR A 3 16.87 -13.00 -13.95
C THR A 3 17.42 -11.57 -13.90
N TYR A 4 16.66 -10.63 -13.34
CA TYR A 4 17.02 -9.22 -13.31
C TYR A 4 16.80 -8.59 -11.92
N GLY A 5 17.91 -8.21 -11.27
CA GLY A 5 17.95 -7.32 -10.10
C GLY A 5 17.42 -7.91 -8.78
N LYS A 6 17.50 -7.08 -7.73
CA LYS A 6 16.81 -7.29 -6.44
C LYS A 6 15.86 -6.12 -6.25
N LEU A 7 14.64 -6.40 -5.83
CA LEU A 7 13.72 -5.36 -5.37
C LEU A 7 13.99 -5.14 -3.87
N ASP A 8 14.32 -3.90 -3.50
CA ASP A 8 14.53 -3.51 -2.11
C ASP A 8 13.21 -3.44 -1.35
N SER A 9 13.27 -3.53 -0.02
CA SER A 9 12.10 -3.31 0.83
C SER A 9 11.68 -1.85 0.84
N PHE A 10 10.37 -1.61 0.89
CA PHE A 10 9.81 -0.26 1.01
C PHE A 10 10.38 0.48 2.22
N ASP A 11 10.85 1.70 1.99
CA ASP A 11 11.29 2.63 3.04
C ASP A 11 10.32 3.80 3.23
N GLU A 12 10.18 4.30 4.46
CA GLU A 12 9.25 5.39 4.76
C GLU A 12 9.69 6.74 4.15
N SER A 13 10.94 6.84 3.68
CA SER A 13 11.45 8.01 2.94
C SER A 13 11.07 8.04 1.46
N GLU A 14 10.58 6.93 0.89
CA GLU A 14 10.17 6.87 -0.53
C GLU A 14 8.65 6.95 -0.69
N ASP A 15 8.18 7.54 -1.80
CA ASP A 15 6.76 7.58 -2.12
C ASP A 15 6.24 6.16 -2.43
N TRP A 16 5.09 5.79 -1.85
CA TRP A 16 4.47 4.50 -2.10
C TRP A 16 4.21 4.24 -3.59
N THR A 17 3.85 5.29 -4.34
CA THR A 17 3.63 5.18 -5.79
C THR A 17 4.91 4.80 -6.54
N GLN A 18 6.05 5.42 -6.20
CA GLN A 18 7.34 5.11 -6.81
C GLN A 18 7.79 3.68 -6.50
N TYR A 19 7.55 3.22 -5.27
CA TYR A 19 7.82 1.84 -4.89
C TYR A 19 6.98 0.84 -5.70
N VAL A 20 5.70 1.13 -5.92
CA VAL A 20 4.81 0.30 -6.76
C VAL A 20 5.30 0.29 -8.20
N GLU A 21 5.69 1.42 -8.78
CA GLU A 21 6.24 1.48 -10.14
C GLU A 21 7.52 0.63 -10.29
N ARG A 22 8.45 0.72 -9.33
CA ARG A 22 9.66 -0.14 -9.31
C ARG A 22 9.31 -1.63 -9.25
N MET A 23 8.29 -1.98 -8.47
CA MET A 23 7.79 -3.36 -8.36
C MET A 23 7.18 -3.84 -9.69
N GLU A 24 6.38 -3.00 -10.36
CA GLU A 24 5.79 -3.34 -11.66
C GLU A 24 6.86 -3.55 -12.73
N HIS A 25 7.88 -2.70 -12.77
CA HIS A 25 9.05 -2.89 -13.64
C HIS A 25 9.78 -4.19 -13.33
N TYR A 26 9.91 -4.57 -12.06
CA TYR A 26 10.52 -5.83 -11.66
C TYR A 26 9.73 -7.05 -12.14
N PHE A 27 8.40 -7.02 -12.02
CA PHE A 27 7.55 -8.10 -12.54
C PHE A 27 7.64 -8.22 -14.05
N ASN A 28 7.59 -7.09 -14.75
CA ASN A 28 7.68 -7.05 -16.21
C ASN A 28 9.04 -7.56 -16.71
N ALA A 29 10.14 -7.13 -16.07
CA ALA A 29 11.48 -7.57 -16.42
C ALA A 29 11.70 -9.07 -16.20
N ASN A 30 11.05 -9.66 -15.19
CA ASN A 30 11.16 -11.08 -14.88
C ASN A 30 10.07 -11.94 -15.55
N GLU A 31 9.26 -11.37 -16.44
CA GLU A 31 8.15 -12.04 -17.14
C GLU A 31 7.19 -12.78 -16.18
N ILE A 32 6.99 -12.20 -15.00
CA ILE A 32 6.08 -12.75 -14.00
C ILE A 32 4.69 -12.31 -14.40
N ASP A 33 3.87 -13.23 -14.91
CA ASP A 33 2.49 -12.92 -15.31
C ASP A 33 1.47 -13.33 -14.23
N GLU A 34 1.75 -14.42 -13.50
CA GLU A 34 0.85 -14.98 -12.48
C GLU A 34 0.62 -14.03 -11.30
N GLU A 35 -0.64 -13.68 -11.04
CA GLU A 35 -1.04 -12.83 -9.92
C GLU A 35 -0.65 -13.41 -8.55
N ASP A 36 -0.74 -14.73 -8.37
CA ASP A 36 -0.35 -15.39 -7.13
C ASP A 36 1.16 -15.25 -6.87
N GLN A 37 2.00 -15.42 -7.90
CA GLN A 37 3.45 -15.18 -7.77
C GLN A 37 3.76 -13.71 -7.49
N LYS A 38 3.11 -12.77 -8.20
CA LYS A 38 3.27 -11.33 -7.94
C LYS A 38 2.96 -11.01 -6.48
N ARG A 39 1.84 -11.53 -5.97
CA ARG A 39 1.41 -11.37 -4.57
C ARG A 39 2.46 -11.93 -3.60
N ASP A 40 2.91 -13.15 -3.81
CA ASP A 40 3.83 -13.81 -2.88
C ASP A 40 5.21 -13.12 -2.87
N ILE A 41 5.69 -12.69 -4.03
CA ILE A 41 6.91 -11.88 -4.15
C ILE A 41 6.73 -10.54 -3.45
N PHE A 42 5.61 -9.85 -3.64
CA PHE A 42 5.32 -8.60 -2.95
C PHE A 42 5.30 -8.78 -1.43
N LEU A 43 4.63 -9.81 -0.91
CA LEU A 43 4.59 -10.08 0.53
C LEU A 43 5.98 -10.41 1.07
N SER A 44 6.84 -11.05 0.27
CA SER A 44 8.23 -11.32 0.65
C SER A 44 9.13 -10.09 0.62
N VAL A 45 8.92 -9.15 -0.32
CA VAL A 45 9.82 -8.01 -0.55
C VAL A 45 9.37 -6.74 0.18
N CYS A 46 8.08 -6.55 0.43
CA CYS A 46 7.52 -5.32 1.02
C CYS A 46 8.10 -4.92 2.39
N GLY A 47 8.83 -5.83 3.06
CA GLY A 47 9.49 -5.58 4.33
C GLY A 47 8.57 -5.79 5.53
N LYS A 48 9.18 -5.94 6.72
CA LYS A 48 8.46 -6.30 7.96
C LYS A 48 7.39 -5.28 8.34
N ASN A 49 7.68 -3.98 8.17
CA ASN A 49 6.78 -2.91 8.57
C ASN A 49 5.53 -2.87 7.68
N THR A 50 5.72 -2.89 6.36
CA THR A 50 4.62 -2.90 5.37
C THR A 50 3.80 -4.18 5.48
N TYR A 51 4.44 -5.34 5.63
CA TYR A 51 3.73 -6.62 5.84
C TYR A 51 2.87 -6.59 7.10
N LYS A 52 3.39 -6.06 8.22
CA LYS A 52 2.64 -5.90 9.46
C LYS A 52 1.43 -5.00 9.27
N LEU A 53 1.60 -3.86 8.59
CA LEU A 53 0.50 -2.95 8.27
C LEU A 53 -0.59 -3.64 7.45
N ILE A 54 -0.22 -4.33 6.37
CA ILE A 54 -1.15 -5.09 5.52
C ILE A 54 -1.89 -6.14 6.36
N ARG A 55 -1.18 -6.86 7.23
CA ARG A 55 -1.77 -7.91 8.09
C ARG A 55 -2.80 -7.34 9.07
N ASP A 56 -2.52 -6.16 9.61
CA ASP A 56 -3.38 -5.43 10.55
C ASP A 56 -4.65 -4.93 9.84
N LEU A 57 -4.48 -4.29 8.67
CA LEU A 57 -5.59 -3.79 7.85
C LEU A 57 -6.49 -4.90 7.29
N LEU A 58 -5.95 -6.10 7.06
CA LEU A 58 -6.71 -7.25 6.57
C LEU A 58 -7.29 -8.12 7.68
N ALA A 59 -7.00 -7.86 8.95
CA ALA A 59 -7.51 -8.68 10.04
C ALA A 59 -9.06 -8.73 10.01
N PRO A 60 -9.68 -9.91 10.13
CA PRO A 60 -9.11 -11.23 10.46
C PRO A 60 -8.63 -12.08 9.26
N ALA A 61 -8.83 -11.62 8.02
CA ALA A 61 -8.45 -12.33 6.79
C ALA A 61 -6.92 -12.44 6.60
N LYS A 62 -6.47 -13.34 5.72
CA LYS A 62 -5.04 -13.54 5.42
C LYS A 62 -4.61 -12.66 4.24
N PRO A 63 -3.40 -12.08 4.24
CA PRO A 63 -2.90 -11.32 3.10
C PRO A 63 -2.77 -12.14 1.81
N GLY A 64 -2.62 -13.45 1.93
CA GLY A 64 -2.59 -14.38 0.78
C GLY A 64 -3.94 -14.65 0.11
N THR A 65 -5.07 -14.14 0.63
CA THR A 65 -6.39 -14.34 -0.01
C THR A 65 -6.85 -13.15 -0.85
N LYS A 66 -6.08 -12.07 -0.89
CA LYS A 66 -6.38 -10.86 -1.67
C LYS A 66 -5.46 -10.76 -2.89
N SER A 67 -5.94 -10.12 -3.95
CA SER A 67 -5.13 -9.79 -5.13
C SER A 67 -4.08 -8.74 -4.80
N LEU A 68 -2.96 -8.76 -5.51
CA LEU A 68 -1.88 -7.78 -5.34
C LEU A 68 -2.39 -6.34 -5.52
N ALA A 69 -3.26 -6.10 -6.51
CA ALA A 69 -3.85 -4.80 -6.76
C ALA A 69 -4.68 -4.27 -5.57
N ASP A 70 -5.39 -5.15 -4.86
CA ASP A 70 -6.10 -4.78 -3.63
C ASP A 70 -5.14 -4.41 -2.51
N LEU A 71 -4.04 -5.17 -2.37
CA LEU A 71 -3.04 -4.93 -1.33
C LEU A 71 -2.32 -3.59 -1.53
N THR A 72 -1.92 -3.29 -2.77
CA THR A 72 -1.24 -2.02 -3.09
C THR A 72 -2.16 -0.83 -2.90
N LYS A 73 -3.44 -0.96 -3.26
CA LYS A 73 -4.47 0.06 -2.99
C LYS A 73 -4.74 0.25 -1.51
N LEU A 74 -4.85 -0.82 -0.73
CA LEU A 74 -5.10 -0.78 0.71
C LEU A 74 -4.00 0.01 1.45
N VAL A 75 -2.75 -0.26 1.10
CA VAL A 75 -1.61 0.46 1.68
C VAL A 75 -1.58 1.93 1.21
N LYS A 76 -1.93 2.19 -0.06
CA LYS A 76 -2.04 3.55 -0.59
C LYS A 76 -3.11 4.35 0.16
N ASP A 77 -4.30 3.79 0.35
CA ASP A 77 -5.42 4.42 1.05
C ASP A 77 -5.09 4.71 2.52
N HIS A 78 -4.31 3.83 3.16
CA HIS A 78 -3.86 4.06 4.53
C HIS A 78 -2.83 5.20 4.64
N ARG A 79 -1.90 5.31 3.68
CA ARG A 79 -0.82 6.32 3.68
C ARG A 79 -1.28 7.67 3.16
N ASP A 80 -2.17 7.64 2.18
CA ASP A 80 -2.83 8.79 1.59
C ASP A 80 -4.32 8.67 1.93
N PRO A 81 -4.71 8.95 3.20
CA PRO A 81 -6.11 8.93 3.56
C PRO A 81 -6.77 9.95 2.66
N VAL A 82 -7.57 9.46 1.70
CA VAL A 82 -8.33 10.30 0.79
C VAL A 82 -8.97 11.37 1.67
N PRO A 83 -8.74 12.67 1.39
CA PRO A 83 -9.47 13.72 2.08
C PRO A 83 -10.92 13.57 1.64
N SER A 84 -11.62 12.65 2.29
CA SER A 84 -13.05 12.48 2.15
C SER A 84 -13.61 13.86 2.46
N GLU A 85 -14.45 14.35 1.56
CA GLU A 85 -15.17 15.63 1.62
C GLU A 85 -15.81 15.90 3.02
N ILE A 86 -15.95 14.86 3.84
CA ILE A 86 -16.36 14.85 5.24
C ILE A 86 -15.40 15.62 6.17
N ILE A 87 -14.08 15.60 5.95
CA ILE A 87 -13.12 16.34 6.80
C ILE A 87 -13.23 17.85 6.52
N GLN A 88 -13.58 18.27 5.30
CA GLN A 88 -13.83 19.67 5.00
C GLN A 88 -15.08 20.21 5.70
N ARG A 89 -16.09 19.38 5.97
CA ARG A 89 -17.24 19.77 6.80
C ARG A 89 -16.88 19.84 8.28
N PHE A 90 -16.01 18.95 8.78
CA PHE A 90 -15.58 18.99 10.18
C PHE A 90 -14.66 20.18 10.52
N LYS A 91 -13.87 20.67 9.56
CA LYS A 91 -13.13 21.94 9.74
C LYS A 91 -14.02 23.19 9.71
N PHE A 92 -15.28 23.09 9.26
CA PHE A 92 -16.19 24.24 9.20
C PHE A 92 -17.08 24.40 10.45
N ASN A 93 -17.19 23.40 11.32
CA ASN A 93 -18.06 23.48 12.51
C ASN A 93 -17.35 23.84 13.83
N SER A 94 -16.03 24.12 13.80
CA SER A 94 -15.28 24.55 14.99
C SER A 94 -15.09 26.07 15.10
N ARG A 95 -15.84 26.87 14.33
CA ARG A 95 -15.87 28.33 14.51
C ARG A 95 -17.28 28.80 14.84
N ASN A 96 -17.40 29.33 16.05
CA ASN A 96 -18.48 30.16 16.61
C ASN A 96 -19.61 29.43 17.36
N LYS A 97 -19.24 28.70 18.43
CA LYS A 97 -19.98 28.81 19.70
C LYS A 97 -19.07 29.41 20.77
N THR A 98 -18.90 30.72 20.75
CA THR A 98 -18.44 31.50 21.92
C THR A 98 -18.90 32.94 21.72
N GLN A 99 -19.91 33.33 22.52
CA GLN A 99 -20.01 34.63 23.22
C GLN A 99 -20.27 35.85 22.31
N ARG A 100 -21.46 36.46 22.31
CA ARG A 100 -22.11 37.12 23.45
C ARG A 100 -23.58 37.41 23.11
#